data_AF-A0AAE8MVI2-F1
#
_entry.id   AF-A0AAE8MVI2-F1
#
_cell.length_a   1.000
_cell.length_b   1.000
_cell.length_c   1.000
_cell.angle_alpha   90.00
_cell.angle_beta   90.00
_cell.angle_gamma   90.00
#
_symmetry.space_group_name_H-M   'P 1'
#
loop_
_entity.id
_entity.type
_entity.pdbx_description
1 polymer ?
#
loop_
_entity_poly.entity_id
_entity_poly.type
_entity_poly.pdbx_seq_one_letter_code
_entity_poly.pdbx_strand_id
1 'polypeptide(L)'
;MADEFPVPETRVLAVASHVVSGNVGNKIAVFVLQSLGCDVAALNTVQFSNHTGYGQWKGSRVSAEEITDLYQGLKQSYLDEFHMMLTGYIPGAAAVNAVGAIAKELRAKAEQAPEKFFWVLDPVMGDHGRIYVAEDVVPAYRSLIPYADLILPNQFEAELLSEVKITDMETLQQAVHTLHDKFSTPHIIITSVNFNSSTPPTHLTVVGSTMTSTREARLFKITFPAIDCYFSGTGDMFAALTVVRMREAVHATPGLDTVPSWISDDSVDALDLPLARAVERVIGSMHEVLSKTSAEMKQALEGITIPEDAGQARLAKSKAAELRLVRNLSCLRSPSEDFKAVRI
;
A
#
# COMPACT_ATOMS: atom_id res chain seq x y z
N MET A 1 -2.90 -31.85 1.59
CA MET A 1 -1.93 -30.97 0.92
C MET A 1 -1.91 -29.71 1.76
N ALA A 2 -0.97 -29.60 2.69
CA ALA A 2 -0.89 -28.46 3.61
C ALA A 2 -0.04 -27.36 2.95
N ASP A 3 -0.73 -26.26 2.63
CA ASP A 3 -0.34 -24.87 2.40
C ASP A 3 0.92 -24.56 1.57
N GLU A 4 0.78 -24.59 0.24
CA GLU A 4 1.74 -23.98 -0.69
C GLU A 4 1.71 -22.43 -0.62
N PHE A 5 0.59 -21.84 -0.20
CA PHE A 5 0.36 -20.39 -0.19
C PHE A 5 -0.18 -19.91 1.16
N PRO A 6 0.13 -18.66 1.58
CA PRO A 6 -0.30 -18.09 2.87
C PRO A 6 -1.79 -17.73 2.94
N VAL A 7 -2.54 -17.81 1.83
CA VAL A 7 -3.94 -17.39 1.75
C VAL A 7 -4.78 -18.45 1.03
N PRO A 8 -6.09 -18.54 1.33
CA PRO A 8 -7.02 -19.31 0.50
C PRO A 8 -7.12 -18.70 -0.90
N GLU A 9 -7.83 -19.35 -1.83
CA GLU A 9 -8.13 -18.78 -3.15
C GLU A 9 -8.66 -17.34 -2.98
N THR A 10 -7.92 -16.38 -3.52
CA THR A 10 -8.18 -14.96 -3.32
C THR A 10 -7.96 -14.24 -4.65
N ARG A 11 -9.04 -13.67 -5.17
CA ARG A 11 -9.05 -12.85 -6.39
C ARG A 11 -8.98 -11.37 -6.04
N VAL A 12 -7.99 -10.66 -6.60
CA VAL A 12 -7.70 -9.26 -6.31
C VAL A 12 -7.80 -8.40 -7.56
N LEU A 13 -8.55 -7.31 -7.51
CA LEU A 13 -8.49 -6.24 -8.51
C LEU A 13 -7.43 -5.21 -8.10
N ALA A 14 -6.31 -5.15 -8.82
CA ALA A 14 -5.23 -4.20 -8.58
C ALA A 14 -5.30 -3.02 -9.57
N VAL A 15 -5.53 -1.81 -9.07
CA VAL A 15 -5.67 -0.58 -9.85
C VAL A 15 -4.56 0.41 -9.48
N ALA A 16 -3.50 0.46 -10.27
CA ALA A 16 -2.36 1.33 -10.02
C ALA A 16 -1.59 1.64 -11.32
N SER A 17 -0.50 2.41 -11.21
CA SER A 17 0.38 2.72 -12.34
C SER A 17 1.05 1.47 -12.93
N HIS A 18 1.46 1.52 -14.21
CA HIS A 18 2.33 0.50 -14.81
C HIS A 18 3.52 1.14 -15.53
N VAL A 19 4.67 0.46 -15.45
CA VAL A 19 5.90 0.84 -16.13
C VAL A 19 6.51 -0.34 -16.89
N VAL A 20 7.02 -0.07 -18.10
CA VAL A 20 7.72 -1.09 -18.91
C VAL A 20 9.01 -1.53 -18.21
N SER A 21 9.86 -0.57 -17.81
CA SER A 21 11.12 -0.81 -17.08
C SER A 21 11.07 -0.25 -15.66
N GLY A 22 11.75 -0.93 -14.74
CA GLY A 22 11.72 -0.64 -13.30
C GLY A 22 10.58 -1.31 -12.56
N ASN A 23 10.48 -1.07 -11.25
CA ASN A 23 9.51 -1.72 -10.37
C ASN A 23 8.74 -0.65 -9.57
N VAL A 24 7.52 -0.35 -10.00
CA VAL A 24 6.50 0.46 -9.29
C VAL A 24 5.10 -0.01 -9.68
N GLY A 25 4.08 0.45 -8.96
CA GLY A 25 2.67 0.22 -9.24
C GLY A 25 2.30 -1.25 -9.43
N ASN A 26 1.43 -1.53 -10.41
CA ASN A 26 0.96 -2.86 -10.74
C ASN A 26 2.09 -3.84 -11.12
N LYS A 27 3.26 -3.36 -11.56
CA LYS A 27 4.39 -4.27 -11.82
C LYS A 27 4.92 -4.90 -10.54
N ILE A 28 4.89 -4.16 -9.42
CA ILE A 28 5.16 -4.71 -8.09
C ILE A 28 3.95 -5.47 -7.58
N ALA A 29 2.77 -4.84 -7.59
CA ALA A 29 1.59 -5.41 -6.95
C ALA A 29 1.23 -6.79 -7.50
N VAL A 30 1.18 -6.93 -8.83
CA VAL A 30 0.89 -8.21 -9.49
C VAL A 30 1.93 -9.26 -9.11
N PHE A 31 3.22 -8.92 -9.14
CA PHE A 31 4.28 -9.87 -8.78
C PHE A 31 4.15 -10.35 -7.33
N VAL A 32 3.99 -9.42 -6.37
CA VAL A 32 3.87 -9.75 -4.95
C VAL A 32 2.64 -10.62 -4.70
N LEU A 33 1.47 -10.16 -5.16
CA LEU A 33 0.19 -10.84 -4.95
C LEU A 33 0.19 -12.25 -5.55
N GLN A 34 0.59 -12.42 -6.82
CA GLN A 34 0.65 -13.73 -7.47
C GLN A 34 1.69 -14.65 -6.83
N SER A 35 2.84 -14.11 -6.42
CA SER A 35 3.89 -14.91 -5.78
C SER A 35 3.50 -15.50 -4.42
N LEU A 36 2.43 -14.95 -3.83
CA LEU A 36 1.84 -15.34 -2.55
C LEU A 36 0.44 -15.97 -2.71
N GLY A 37 0.05 -16.37 -3.93
CA GLY A 37 -1.13 -17.22 -4.16
C GLY A 37 -2.43 -16.49 -4.51
N CYS A 38 -2.41 -15.18 -4.74
CA CYS A 38 -3.58 -14.47 -5.25
C CYS A 38 -3.70 -14.59 -6.78
N ASP A 39 -4.93 -14.68 -7.27
CA ASP A 39 -5.26 -14.39 -8.67
C ASP A 39 -5.50 -12.88 -8.81
N VAL A 40 -4.95 -12.26 -9.86
CA VAL A 40 -4.87 -10.80 -9.96
C VAL A 40 -5.33 -10.30 -11.31
N ALA A 41 -6.40 -9.51 -11.30
CA ALA A 41 -6.77 -8.67 -12.43
C ALA A 41 -6.13 -7.29 -12.25
N ALA A 42 -5.37 -6.82 -13.24
CA ALA A 42 -4.65 -5.55 -13.18
C ALA A 42 -5.27 -4.51 -14.12
N LEU A 43 -5.71 -3.39 -13.56
CA LEU A 43 -6.13 -2.19 -14.31
C LEU A 43 -5.03 -1.14 -14.20
N ASN A 44 -4.35 -0.86 -15.30
CA ASN A 44 -3.21 0.06 -15.33
C ASN A 44 -3.68 1.50 -15.54
N THR A 45 -3.42 2.37 -14.56
CA THR A 45 -3.86 3.78 -14.60
C THR A 45 -2.96 4.66 -15.47
N VAL A 46 -1.71 4.24 -15.67
CA VAL A 46 -0.77 4.81 -16.63
C VAL A 46 0.06 3.69 -17.24
N GLN A 47 0.57 3.90 -18.45
CA GLN A 47 1.52 3.02 -19.10
C GLN A 47 2.75 3.84 -19.49
N PHE A 48 3.77 3.86 -18.62
CA PHE A 48 5.00 4.63 -18.85
C PHE A 48 6.21 3.75 -19.18
N SER A 49 7.24 4.34 -19.80
CA SER A 49 8.52 3.68 -20.06
C SER A 49 9.22 3.23 -18.76
N ASN A 50 9.16 4.07 -17.73
CA ASN A 50 9.80 3.92 -16.43
C ASN A 50 9.16 4.87 -15.41
N HIS A 51 9.47 4.71 -14.13
CA HIS A 51 8.95 5.61 -13.09
C HIS A 51 9.56 7.02 -13.20
N THR A 52 8.86 8.01 -12.64
CA THR A 52 9.20 9.44 -12.77
C THR A 52 10.50 9.82 -12.04
N GLY A 53 10.99 8.97 -11.12
CA GLY A 53 12.26 9.15 -10.40
C GLY A 53 13.51 9.14 -11.30
N TYR A 54 13.41 8.67 -12.55
CA TYR A 54 14.49 8.86 -13.55
C TYR A 54 14.59 10.31 -14.05
N GLY A 55 13.54 11.12 -13.87
CA GLY A 55 13.43 12.51 -14.33
C GLY A 55 13.20 12.66 -15.84
N GLN A 56 13.03 11.55 -16.55
CA GLN A 56 12.56 11.49 -17.93
C GLN A 56 11.74 10.23 -18.13
N TRP A 57 10.61 10.33 -18.82
CA TRP A 57 9.73 9.21 -19.14
C TRP A 57 8.81 9.58 -20.31
N LYS A 58 8.24 8.56 -20.96
CA LYS A 58 7.18 8.71 -21.97
C LYS A 58 6.07 7.72 -21.70
N GLY A 59 4.88 8.01 -22.22
CA GLY A 59 3.76 7.06 -22.24
C GLY A 59 2.41 7.77 -22.13
N SER A 60 1.39 7.01 -21.74
CA SER A 60 0.00 7.46 -21.69
C SER A 60 -0.60 7.35 -20.29
N ARG A 61 -1.66 8.12 -20.06
CA ARG A 61 -2.52 8.04 -18.88
C ARG A 61 -3.87 7.53 -19.34
N VAL A 62 -4.47 6.63 -18.57
CA VAL A 62 -5.83 6.16 -18.84
C VAL A 62 -6.83 7.28 -18.50
N SER A 63 -7.89 7.37 -19.29
CA SER A 63 -9.04 8.23 -19.01
C SER A 63 -10.04 7.54 -18.08
N ALA A 64 -10.94 8.32 -17.47
CA ALA A 64 -12.02 7.77 -16.66
C ALA A 64 -13.00 6.90 -17.48
N GLU A 65 -13.19 7.22 -18.77
CA GLU A 65 -13.99 6.44 -19.70
C GLU A 65 -13.35 5.08 -19.96
N GLU A 66 -12.06 5.04 -20.30
CA GLU A 66 -11.32 3.78 -20.49
C GLU A 66 -11.30 2.89 -19.23
N ILE A 67 -11.19 3.47 -18.02
CA ILE A 67 -11.33 2.72 -16.76
C ILE A 67 -12.72 2.07 -16.69
N THR A 68 -13.75 2.84 -17.01
CA THR A 68 -15.15 2.38 -16.96
C THR A 68 -15.42 1.30 -18.00
N ASP A 69 -14.92 1.47 -19.23
CA ASP A 69 -15.09 0.53 -20.33
C ASP A 69 -14.41 -0.81 -20.04
N LEU A 70 -13.19 -0.80 -19.49
CA LEU A 70 -12.49 -2.01 -19.07
C LEU A 70 -13.29 -2.77 -18.01
N TYR A 71 -13.80 -2.08 -16.99
CA TYR A 71 -14.62 -2.70 -15.96
C TYR A 71 -15.95 -3.22 -16.52
N GLN A 72 -16.61 -2.49 -17.42
CA GLN A 72 -17.80 -2.97 -18.13
C GLN A 72 -17.51 -4.25 -18.93
N GLY A 73 -16.35 -4.33 -19.60
CA GLY A 73 -15.92 -5.53 -20.31
C GLY A 73 -15.74 -6.74 -19.39
N LEU A 74 -15.18 -6.54 -18.19
CA LEU A 74 -15.12 -7.58 -17.16
C LEU A 74 -16.51 -8.06 -16.76
N LYS A 75 -17.44 -7.14 -16.50
CA LYS A 75 -18.83 -7.46 -16.12
C LYS A 75 -19.57 -8.25 -17.20
N GLN A 76 -19.46 -7.80 -18.46
CA GLN A 76 -20.08 -8.49 -19.60
C GLN A 76 -19.53 -9.90 -19.81
N SER A 77 -18.30 -10.16 -19.34
CA SER A 77 -17.64 -11.45 -19.40
C SER A 77 -17.78 -12.28 -18.12
N TYR A 78 -18.51 -11.78 -17.11
CA TYR A 78 -18.63 -12.40 -15.78
C TYR A 78 -17.28 -12.59 -15.06
N LEU A 79 -16.35 -11.64 -15.23
CA LEU A 79 -15.00 -11.62 -14.67
C LEU A 79 -14.83 -10.55 -13.56
N ASP A 80 -15.94 -10.10 -12.97
CA ASP A 80 -16.01 -9.05 -11.96
C ASP A 80 -16.30 -9.59 -10.54
N GLU A 81 -15.79 -10.79 -10.25
CA GLU A 81 -15.84 -11.40 -8.91
C GLU A 81 -14.48 -11.25 -8.23
N PHE A 82 -14.40 -10.34 -7.25
CA PHE A 82 -13.19 -10.07 -6.49
C PHE A 82 -13.46 -10.15 -4.99
N HIS A 83 -12.49 -10.72 -4.26
CA HIS A 83 -12.51 -10.77 -2.80
C HIS A 83 -11.91 -9.47 -2.24
N MET A 84 -10.91 -8.93 -2.93
CA MET A 84 -10.23 -7.71 -2.50
C MET A 84 -9.97 -6.78 -3.68
N MET A 85 -9.80 -5.49 -3.38
CA MET A 85 -9.32 -4.49 -4.31
C MET A 85 -8.15 -3.75 -3.69
N LEU A 86 -7.12 -3.49 -4.50
CA LEU A 86 -5.98 -2.65 -4.15
C LEU A 86 -5.96 -1.46 -5.10
N THR A 87 -5.96 -0.24 -4.57
CA THR A 87 -5.80 0.98 -5.36
C THR A 87 -4.56 1.75 -4.93
N GLY A 88 -3.72 2.14 -5.88
CA GLY A 88 -2.56 3.00 -5.66
C GLY A 88 -2.62 4.26 -6.52
N TYR A 89 -1.52 4.63 -7.18
CA TYR A 89 -1.45 5.83 -8.01
C TYR A 89 -2.55 5.87 -9.10
N ILE A 90 -3.38 6.92 -9.08
CA ILE A 90 -4.44 7.20 -10.05
C ILE A 90 -4.30 8.65 -10.57
N PRO A 91 -4.25 8.89 -11.89
CA PRO A 91 -4.01 10.23 -12.44
C PRO A 91 -5.29 11.06 -12.51
N GLY A 92 -5.48 11.94 -11.52
CA GLY A 92 -6.51 12.99 -11.58
C GLY A 92 -7.88 12.57 -11.03
N ALA A 93 -8.70 13.56 -10.67
CA ALA A 93 -9.93 13.34 -9.92
C ALA A 93 -10.98 12.51 -10.68
N ALA A 94 -11.11 12.70 -12.00
CA ALA A 94 -12.05 11.93 -12.81
C ALA A 94 -11.75 10.42 -12.77
N ALA A 95 -10.46 10.05 -12.86
CA ALA A 95 -10.03 8.66 -12.77
C ALA A 95 -10.23 8.12 -11.34
N VAL A 96 -9.92 8.90 -10.30
CA VAL A 96 -10.17 8.53 -8.89
C VAL A 96 -11.66 8.23 -8.68
N ASN A 97 -12.55 9.07 -9.20
CA ASN A 97 -14.00 8.86 -9.08
C ASN A 97 -14.49 7.62 -9.82
N ALA A 98 -13.96 7.33 -11.02
CA ALA A 98 -14.29 6.10 -11.76
C ALA A 98 -13.87 4.84 -10.99
N VAL A 99 -12.65 4.83 -10.43
CA VAL A 99 -12.16 3.73 -9.58
C VAL A 99 -13.00 3.58 -8.31
N GLY A 100 -13.37 4.70 -7.69
CA GLY A 100 -14.27 4.69 -6.53
C GLY A 100 -15.66 4.14 -6.83
N ALA A 101 -16.20 4.38 -8.03
CA ALA A 101 -17.46 3.79 -8.48
C ALA A 101 -17.34 2.26 -8.60
N ILE A 102 -16.22 1.75 -9.14
CA ILE A 102 -15.93 0.30 -9.19
C ILE A 102 -15.91 -0.29 -7.79
N ALA A 103 -15.17 0.32 -6.85
CA ALA A 103 -15.06 -0.18 -5.48
C ALA A 103 -16.43 -0.25 -4.77
N LYS A 104 -17.29 0.77 -4.96
CA LYS A 104 -18.65 0.81 -4.40
C LYS A 104 -19.53 -0.28 -5.01
N GLU A 105 -19.43 -0.52 -6.31
CA GLU A 105 -20.18 -1.57 -6.99
C GLU A 105 -19.76 -2.97 -6.52
N LEU A 106 -18.44 -3.22 -6.41
CA LEU A 106 -17.90 -4.47 -5.88
C LEU A 106 -18.37 -4.74 -4.45
N ARG A 107 -18.34 -3.72 -3.58
CA ARG A 107 -18.87 -3.83 -2.22
C ARG A 107 -20.36 -4.19 -2.21
N ALA A 108 -21.17 -3.49 -3.00
CA ALA A 108 -22.61 -3.74 -3.09
C ALA A 108 -22.90 -5.17 -3.58
N LYS A 109 -22.16 -5.63 -4.60
CA LYS A 109 -22.26 -7.00 -5.12
C LYS A 109 -21.91 -8.05 -4.07
N ALA A 110 -20.90 -7.78 -3.23
CA ALA A 110 -20.44 -8.69 -2.18
C ALA A 110 -21.27 -8.62 -0.88
N GLU A 111 -22.31 -7.78 -0.80
CA GLU A 111 -23.08 -7.59 0.45
C GLU A 111 -23.69 -8.91 0.95
N GLN A 112 -24.21 -9.73 0.03
CA GLN A 112 -24.79 -11.05 0.30
C GLN A 112 -23.79 -12.20 0.18
N ALA A 113 -22.53 -11.92 -0.17
CA ALA A 113 -21.51 -12.95 -0.20
C ALA A 113 -21.20 -13.43 1.24
N PRO A 114 -20.91 -14.74 1.41
CA PRO A 114 -20.49 -15.28 2.71
C PRO A 114 -19.26 -14.54 3.26
N GLU A 115 -18.30 -14.28 2.38
CA GLU A 115 -17.12 -13.50 2.66
C GLU A 115 -17.32 -12.04 2.25
N LYS A 116 -16.85 -11.10 3.08
CA LYS A 116 -16.95 -9.67 2.80
C LYS A 116 -15.78 -9.17 1.95
N PHE A 117 -16.13 -8.43 0.89
CA PHE A 117 -15.19 -7.71 0.04
C PHE A 117 -14.38 -6.70 0.86
N PHE A 118 -13.08 -6.59 0.57
CA PHE A 118 -12.16 -5.72 1.28
C PHE A 118 -11.35 -4.81 0.35
N TRP A 119 -11.47 -3.50 0.50
CA TRP A 119 -10.75 -2.50 -0.27
C TRP A 119 -9.60 -1.88 0.52
N VAL A 120 -8.38 -2.11 0.01
CA VAL A 120 -7.14 -1.43 0.42
C VAL A 120 -6.89 -0.23 -0.49
N LEU A 121 -6.93 0.97 0.09
CA LEU A 121 -6.74 2.24 -0.59
C LEU A 121 -5.42 2.90 -0.15
N ASP A 122 -4.45 2.97 -1.05
CA ASP A 122 -3.29 3.86 -0.91
C ASP A 122 -3.62 5.21 -1.57
N PRO A 123 -3.89 6.27 -0.79
CA PRO A 123 -4.35 7.56 -1.31
C PRO A 123 -3.18 8.40 -1.82
N VAL A 124 -2.48 7.91 -2.84
CA VAL A 124 -1.25 8.52 -3.36
C VAL A 124 -1.52 9.95 -3.85
N MET A 125 -1.08 10.93 -3.07
CA MET A 125 -1.26 12.36 -3.34
C MET A 125 0.04 13.14 -3.29
N GLY A 126 1.02 12.71 -2.49
CA GLY A 126 2.23 13.48 -2.30
C GLY A 126 3.19 12.84 -1.31
N ASP A 127 4.40 13.37 -1.24
CA ASP A 127 5.43 12.89 -0.33
C ASP A 127 6.39 14.04 0.02
N HIS A 128 7.12 13.91 1.14
CA HIS A 128 8.12 14.91 1.59
C HIS A 128 7.59 16.36 1.61
N GLY A 129 6.33 16.56 2.01
CA GLY A 129 5.70 17.88 2.11
C GLY A 129 5.26 18.47 0.76
N ARG A 130 5.28 17.70 -0.33
CA ARG A 130 4.91 18.17 -1.67
C ARG A 130 3.77 17.34 -2.23
N ILE A 131 2.71 18.02 -2.66
CA ILE A 131 1.64 17.41 -3.44
C ILE A 131 2.12 17.15 -4.87
N TYR A 132 1.84 15.95 -5.40
CA TYR A 132 2.19 15.53 -6.76
C TYR A 132 0.98 15.40 -7.68
N VAL A 133 -0.21 15.63 -7.14
CA VAL A 133 -1.49 15.53 -7.84
C VAL A 133 -2.14 16.90 -8.00
N ALA A 134 -3.11 16.98 -8.91
CA ALA A 134 -3.92 18.18 -9.07
C ALA A 134 -4.79 18.44 -7.83
N GLU A 135 -5.16 19.71 -7.60
CA GLU A 135 -5.91 20.14 -6.40
C GLU A 135 -7.24 19.42 -6.22
N ASP A 136 -7.87 19.01 -7.33
CA ASP A 136 -9.16 18.30 -7.35
C ASP A 136 -9.08 16.83 -6.91
N VAL A 137 -7.88 16.25 -6.83
CA VAL A 137 -7.67 14.86 -6.41
C VAL A 137 -7.92 14.67 -4.91
N VAL A 138 -7.55 15.65 -4.09
CA VAL A 138 -7.69 15.55 -2.62
C VAL A 138 -9.17 15.47 -2.21
N PRO A 139 -10.08 16.35 -2.70
CA PRO A 139 -11.52 16.19 -2.48
C PRO A 139 -12.08 14.85 -2.97
N ALA A 140 -11.60 14.36 -4.12
CA ALA A 140 -12.03 13.07 -4.66
C ALA A 140 -11.71 11.92 -3.70
N TYR A 141 -10.46 11.82 -3.21
CA TYR A 141 -10.10 10.83 -2.20
C TYR A 141 -10.88 10.99 -0.90
N ARG A 142 -11.04 12.22 -0.38
CA ARG A 142 -11.86 12.47 0.83
C ARG A 142 -13.28 11.93 0.70
N SER A 143 -13.87 11.98 -0.49
CA SER A 143 -15.21 11.44 -0.76
C SER A 143 -15.27 9.91 -0.81
N LEU A 144 -14.13 9.25 -1.01
CA LEU A 144 -14.01 7.80 -1.19
C LEU A 144 -13.49 7.06 0.04
N ILE A 145 -12.71 7.72 0.90
CA ILE A 145 -12.18 7.13 2.14
C ILE A 145 -13.27 6.46 3.01
N PRO A 146 -14.49 7.03 3.15
CA PRO A 146 -15.55 6.35 3.91
C PRO A 146 -16.01 4.99 3.37
N TYR A 147 -15.59 4.64 2.15
CA TYR A 147 -15.93 3.38 1.50
C TYR A 147 -14.75 2.40 1.46
N ALA A 148 -13.54 2.81 1.89
CA ALA A 148 -12.38 1.93 1.99
C ALA A 148 -12.36 1.22 3.35
N ASP A 149 -11.92 -0.05 3.37
CA ASP A 149 -11.80 -0.79 4.63
C ASP A 149 -10.44 -0.52 5.29
N LEU A 150 -9.39 -0.32 4.48
CA LEU A 150 -8.05 0.01 4.94
C LEU A 150 -7.47 1.13 4.08
N ILE A 151 -6.98 2.17 4.73
CA ILE A 151 -6.17 3.22 4.06
C ILE A 151 -4.70 3.14 4.45
N LEU A 152 -3.82 3.46 3.50
CA LEU A 152 -2.36 3.38 3.66
C LEU A 152 -1.63 4.73 3.46
N PRO A 153 -2.09 5.86 4.05
CA PRO A 153 -1.45 7.14 3.83
C PRO A 153 0.00 7.13 4.36
N ASN A 154 0.89 7.87 3.70
CA ASN A 154 2.13 8.30 4.36
C ASN A 154 1.85 9.45 5.35
N GLN A 155 2.87 9.92 6.09
CA GLN A 155 2.69 11.01 7.07
C GLN A 155 2.06 12.26 6.45
N PHE A 156 2.53 12.70 5.28
CA PHE A 156 2.03 13.90 4.62
C PHE A 156 0.57 13.76 4.20
N GLU A 157 0.19 12.61 3.67
CA GLU A 157 -1.18 12.31 3.27
C GLU A 157 -2.10 12.21 4.49
N ALA A 158 -1.63 11.61 5.60
CA ALA A 158 -2.36 11.57 6.86
C ALA A 158 -2.61 12.98 7.41
N GLU A 159 -1.61 13.87 7.38
CA GLU A 159 -1.76 15.29 7.76
C GLU A 159 -2.78 16.00 6.87
N LEU A 160 -2.72 15.77 5.55
CA LEU A 160 -3.62 16.38 4.57
C LEU A 160 -5.08 15.94 4.76
N LEU A 161 -5.31 14.67 5.11
CA LEU A 161 -6.64 14.10 5.29
C LEU A 161 -7.25 14.44 6.66
N SER A 162 -6.44 14.33 7.72
CA SER A 162 -6.85 14.63 9.10
C SER A 162 -6.92 16.13 9.38
N GLU A 163 -6.20 16.95 8.61
CA GLU A 163 -5.98 18.38 8.90
C GLU A 163 -5.24 18.62 10.23
N VAL A 164 -4.54 17.59 10.74
CA VAL A 164 -3.70 17.63 11.93
C VAL A 164 -2.24 17.53 11.51
N LYS A 165 -1.40 18.49 11.93
CA LYS A 165 0.04 18.43 11.70
C LYS A 165 0.67 17.39 12.65
N ILE A 166 1.43 16.44 12.12
CA ILE A 166 2.05 15.36 12.88
C ILE A 166 3.51 15.76 13.17
N THR A 167 3.80 16.08 14.42
CA THR A 167 5.14 16.47 14.90
C THR A 167 5.71 15.53 15.95
N ASP A 168 4.85 14.72 16.57
CA ASP A 168 5.15 13.83 17.67
C ASP A 168 4.09 12.71 17.77
N MET A 169 4.20 11.86 18.79
CA MET A 169 3.27 10.74 18.97
C MET A 169 1.85 11.21 19.33
N GLU A 170 1.71 12.29 20.11
CA GLU A 170 0.40 12.80 20.54
C GLU A 170 -0.39 13.33 19.35
N THR A 171 0.24 14.18 18.53
CA THR A 171 -0.35 14.70 17.29
C THR A 171 -0.61 13.60 16.26
N LEU A 172 0.21 12.54 16.22
CA LEU A 172 -0.07 11.36 15.41
C LEU A 172 -1.34 10.65 15.87
N GLN A 173 -1.48 10.38 17.18
CA GLN A 173 -2.68 9.73 17.73
C GLN A 173 -3.92 10.58 17.44
N GLN A 174 -3.83 11.90 17.61
CA GLN A 174 -4.91 12.83 17.27
C GLN A 174 -5.29 12.75 15.79
N ALA A 175 -4.30 12.68 14.88
CA ALA A 175 -4.55 12.52 13.45
C ALA A 175 -5.30 11.21 13.15
N VAL A 176 -4.89 10.09 13.75
CA VAL A 176 -5.55 8.79 13.57
C VAL A 176 -6.98 8.78 14.12
N HIS A 177 -7.21 9.30 15.34
CA HIS A 177 -8.57 9.46 15.88
C HIS A 177 -9.45 10.29 14.94
N THR A 178 -8.91 11.41 14.44
CA THR A 178 -9.64 12.29 13.52
C THR A 178 -10.00 11.57 12.22
N LEU A 179 -9.13 10.71 11.69
CA LEU A 179 -9.42 9.92 10.49
C LEU A 179 -10.54 8.89 10.74
N HIS A 180 -10.50 8.17 11.85
CA HIS A 180 -11.57 7.24 12.25
C HIS A 180 -12.91 7.97 12.44
N ASP A 181 -12.91 9.10 13.16
CA ASP A 181 -14.12 9.85 13.45
C ASP A 181 -14.74 10.48 12.20
N LYS A 182 -13.92 11.19 11.41
CA LYS A 182 -14.35 11.96 10.24
C LYS A 182 -14.83 11.07 9.11
N PHE A 183 -14.14 9.95 8.88
CA PHE A 183 -14.40 9.11 7.72
C PHE A 183 -14.98 7.73 8.04
N SER A 184 -15.10 7.34 9.32
CA SER A 184 -15.51 5.99 9.72
C SER A 184 -14.60 4.89 9.14
N THR A 185 -13.32 5.21 8.92
CA THR A 185 -12.37 4.29 8.29
C THR A 185 -12.03 3.13 9.24
N PRO A 186 -12.26 1.87 8.86
CA PRO A 186 -12.06 0.72 9.77
C PRO A 186 -10.61 0.53 10.20
N HIS A 187 -9.71 0.51 9.23
CA HIS A 187 -8.29 0.27 9.43
C HIS A 187 -7.44 1.39 8.82
N ILE A 188 -6.40 1.79 9.52
CA ILE A 188 -5.47 2.83 9.07
C ILE A 188 -4.06 2.31 9.30
N ILE A 189 -3.20 2.42 8.30
CA ILE A 189 -1.75 2.28 8.47
C ILE A 189 -1.05 3.53 7.94
N ILE A 190 -0.39 4.27 8.83
CA ILE A 190 0.53 5.32 8.44
C ILE A 190 1.89 4.68 8.11
N THR A 191 2.21 4.63 6.82
CA THR A 191 3.26 3.76 6.25
C THR A 191 4.69 4.12 6.66
N SER A 192 4.94 5.38 6.98
CA SER A 192 6.20 5.80 7.60
C SER A 192 6.04 7.16 8.27
N VAL A 193 6.49 7.26 9.51
CA VAL A 193 6.69 8.52 10.24
C VAL A 193 8.11 8.59 10.79
N ASN A 194 8.63 9.81 10.86
CA ASN A 194 9.92 10.09 11.48
C ASN A 194 9.78 11.29 12.44
N PHE A 195 9.96 11.03 13.74
CA PHE A 195 9.96 12.05 14.78
C PHE A 195 11.37 12.52 15.16
N ASN A 196 12.41 11.85 14.66
CA ASN A 196 13.79 12.17 15.00
C ASN A 196 14.35 13.26 14.09
N SER A 197 15.12 14.18 14.68
CA SER A 197 15.80 15.27 13.98
C SER A 197 17.06 14.83 13.20
N SER A 198 17.45 13.56 13.29
CA SER A 198 18.62 13.03 12.57
C SER A 198 18.40 13.06 11.06
N THR A 199 19.39 13.55 10.34
CA THR A 199 19.44 13.54 8.87
C THR A 199 20.74 12.86 8.41
N PRO A 200 20.68 11.66 7.80
CA PRO A 200 19.49 10.85 7.53
C PRO A 200 18.86 10.26 8.82
N PRO A 201 17.59 9.83 8.77
CA PRO A 201 16.96 9.12 9.89
C PRO A 201 17.69 7.80 10.17
N THR A 202 17.80 7.42 11.45
CA THR A 202 18.36 6.11 11.84
C THR A 202 17.30 5.02 11.94
N HIS A 203 16.04 5.41 12.18
CA HIS A 203 14.89 4.54 12.31
C HIS A 203 13.67 5.18 11.66
N LEU A 204 12.76 4.34 11.18
CA LEU A 204 11.43 4.73 10.74
C LEU A 204 10.40 4.00 11.61
N THR A 205 9.20 4.56 11.70
CA THR A 205 8.09 3.94 12.42
C THR A 205 6.87 3.83 11.52
N VAL A 206 6.22 2.66 11.53
CA VAL A 206 4.87 2.46 10.99
C VAL A 206 3.90 2.48 12.16
N VAL A 207 2.75 3.12 11.97
CA VAL A 207 1.66 3.10 12.95
C VAL A 207 0.42 2.50 12.32
N GLY A 208 -0.19 1.53 13.00
CA GLY A 208 -1.44 0.93 12.60
C GLY A 208 -2.54 1.16 13.63
N SER A 209 -3.79 1.21 13.17
CA SER A 209 -4.97 1.27 14.03
C SER A 209 -6.15 0.56 13.40
N THR A 210 -6.88 -0.19 14.22
CA THR A 210 -8.22 -0.70 13.90
C THR A 210 -9.21 -0.08 14.86
N MET A 211 -10.28 0.53 14.34
CA MET A 211 -11.30 1.12 15.21
C MET A 211 -12.14 0.06 15.95
N THR A 212 -12.72 0.44 17.08
CA THR A 212 -13.80 -0.32 17.75
C THR A 212 -15.16 0.01 17.13
N SER A 213 -16.22 -0.65 17.59
CA SER A 213 -17.60 -0.36 17.20
C SER A 213 -18.03 1.09 17.51
N THR A 214 -17.40 1.72 18.50
CA THR A 214 -17.60 3.13 18.87
C THR A 214 -16.60 4.08 18.24
N ARG A 215 -15.79 3.60 17.27
CA ARG A 215 -14.74 4.34 16.55
C ARG A 215 -13.50 4.72 17.36
N GLU A 216 -13.35 4.19 18.58
CA GLU A 216 -12.12 4.36 19.36
C GLU A 216 -10.94 3.64 18.69
N ALA A 217 -9.77 4.27 18.68
CA ALA A 217 -8.59 3.74 18.01
C ALA A 217 -7.87 2.69 18.86
N ARG A 218 -7.52 1.54 18.25
CA ARG A 218 -6.63 0.54 18.85
C ARG A 218 -5.27 0.60 18.17
N LEU A 219 -4.40 1.43 18.72
CA LEU A 219 -3.14 1.83 18.10
C LEU A 219 -1.97 0.91 18.48
N PHE A 220 -1.12 0.65 17.49
CA PHE A 220 0.19 0.04 17.69
C PHE A 220 1.22 0.68 16.76
N LYS A 221 2.49 0.57 17.10
CA LYS A 221 3.61 0.96 16.23
C LYS A 221 4.60 -0.16 16.04
N ILE A 222 5.35 -0.11 14.94
CA ILE A 222 6.55 -0.92 14.70
C ILE A 222 7.67 0.02 14.29
N THR A 223 8.77 0.03 15.05
CA THR A 223 9.96 0.82 14.74
C THR A 223 11.06 -0.10 14.20
N PHE A 224 11.67 0.29 13.09
CA PHE A 224 12.69 -0.51 12.39
C PHE A 224 13.83 0.38 11.89
N PRO A 225 15.03 -0.18 11.67
CA PRO A 225 16.18 0.59 11.17
C PRO A 225 15.89 1.20 9.80
N ALA A 226 16.24 2.47 9.63
CA ALA A 226 16.20 3.12 8.33
C ALA A 226 17.35 2.61 7.46
N ILE A 227 17.09 2.47 6.16
CA ILE A 227 18.11 2.13 5.17
C ILE A 227 18.46 3.42 4.44
N ASP A 228 19.73 3.83 4.49
CA ASP A 228 20.24 5.01 3.81
C ASP A 228 20.35 4.77 2.29
N CYS A 229 19.19 4.70 1.65
CA CYS A 229 19.03 4.49 0.22
C CYS A 229 17.63 4.97 -0.20
N TYR A 230 17.56 5.69 -1.32
CA TYR A 230 16.28 6.07 -1.91
C TYR A 230 15.81 4.98 -2.85
N PHE A 231 14.62 4.45 -2.59
CA PHE A 231 13.96 3.45 -3.42
C PHE A 231 12.68 4.02 -4.03
N SER A 232 12.35 3.60 -5.24
CA SER A 232 11.03 3.81 -5.83
C SER A 232 10.20 2.52 -5.70
N GLY A 233 8.89 2.67 -5.49
CA GLY A 233 7.96 1.53 -5.41
C GLY A 233 7.85 0.86 -4.04
N THR A 234 8.43 1.44 -2.99
CA THR A 234 8.29 0.93 -1.61
C THR A 234 6.86 0.96 -1.12
N GLY A 235 6.11 2.04 -1.39
CA GLY A 235 4.68 2.14 -1.09
C GLY A 235 3.87 1.07 -1.81
N ASP A 236 4.12 0.85 -3.11
CA ASP A 236 3.44 -0.18 -3.89
C ASP A 236 3.70 -1.59 -3.33
N MET A 237 4.94 -1.87 -2.92
CA MET A 237 5.31 -3.15 -2.28
C MET A 237 4.64 -3.30 -0.91
N PHE A 238 4.64 -2.24 -0.11
CA PHE A 238 3.97 -2.21 1.20
C PHE A 238 2.48 -2.51 1.05
N ALA A 239 1.80 -1.84 0.12
CA ALA A 239 0.37 -2.00 -0.11
C ALA A 239 0.02 -3.40 -0.61
N ALA A 240 0.79 -3.93 -1.57
CA ALA A 240 0.58 -5.29 -2.08
C ALA A 240 0.83 -6.38 -1.03
N LEU A 241 1.87 -6.24 -0.20
CA LEU A 241 2.11 -7.14 0.92
C LEU A 241 0.98 -7.03 1.96
N THR A 242 0.51 -5.82 2.24
CA THR A 242 -0.57 -5.58 3.21
C THR A 242 -1.86 -6.29 2.80
N VAL A 243 -2.23 -6.30 1.52
CA VAL A 243 -3.39 -7.07 1.00
C VAL A 243 -3.28 -8.54 1.41
N VAL A 244 -2.16 -9.20 1.08
CA VAL A 244 -1.98 -10.63 1.37
C VAL A 244 -1.88 -10.90 2.87
N ARG A 245 -1.09 -10.11 3.60
CA ARG A 245 -0.84 -10.35 5.02
C ARG A 245 -2.05 -10.05 5.88
N MET A 246 -2.88 -9.08 5.49
CA MET A 246 -4.20 -8.86 6.10
C MET A 246 -5.11 -10.06 5.84
N ARG A 247 -5.18 -10.53 4.59
CA ARG A 247 -5.96 -11.72 4.22
C ARG A 247 -5.54 -12.98 4.98
N GLU A 248 -4.24 -13.22 5.11
CA GLU A 248 -3.65 -14.33 5.88
C GLU A 248 -4.06 -14.24 7.36
N ALA A 249 -3.92 -13.06 7.97
CA ALA A 249 -4.27 -12.86 9.38
C ALA A 249 -5.77 -13.00 9.66
N VAL A 250 -6.62 -12.53 8.74
CA VAL A 250 -8.07 -12.68 8.81
C VAL A 250 -8.50 -14.13 8.61
N HIS A 251 -7.92 -14.84 7.64
CA HIS A 251 -8.19 -16.27 7.44
C HIS A 251 -7.79 -17.10 8.66
N ALA A 252 -6.69 -16.73 9.34
CA ALA A 252 -6.27 -17.34 10.60
C ALA A 252 -7.16 -16.97 11.80
N THR A 253 -8.16 -16.10 11.63
CA THR A 253 -9.07 -15.65 12.69
C THR A 253 -10.50 -16.12 12.37
N PRO A 254 -11.00 -17.18 13.04
CA PRO A 254 -12.25 -17.83 12.66
C PRO A 254 -13.45 -16.87 12.53
N GLY A 255 -14.07 -16.87 11.35
CA GLY A 255 -15.30 -16.13 11.05
C GLY A 255 -15.13 -14.63 10.79
N LEU A 256 -13.93 -14.08 10.95
CA LEU A 256 -13.69 -12.64 10.78
C LEU A 256 -13.87 -12.19 9.31
N ASP A 257 -13.62 -13.08 8.37
CA ASP A 257 -13.83 -12.91 6.93
C ASP A 257 -15.31 -12.63 6.55
N THR A 258 -16.25 -13.03 7.42
CA THR A 258 -17.69 -12.78 7.27
C THR A 258 -18.16 -11.45 7.89
N VAL A 259 -17.31 -10.80 8.69
CA VAL A 259 -17.62 -9.54 9.39
C VAL A 259 -17.35 -8.35 8.46
N PRO A 260 -18.27 -7.36 8.38
CA PRO A 260 -18.04 -6.15 7.59
C PRO A 260 -16.70 -5.50 7.92
N SER A 261 -15.93 -5.20 6.87
CA SER A 261 -14.61 -4.59 6.96
C SER A 261 -13.61 -5.36 7.83
N TRP A 262 -13.85 -6.64 8.15
CA TRP A 262 -12.98 -7.48 8.98
C TRP A 262 -12.59 -6.85 10.34
N ILE A 263 -13.49 -6.03 10.90
CA ILE A 263 -13.28 -5.40 12.21
C ILE A 263 -13.39 -6.46 13.30
N SER A 264 -12.32 -6.62 14.08
CA SER A 264 -12.31 -7.52 15.24
C SER A 264 -13.16 -6.98 16.38
N ASP A 265 -13.72 -7.87 17.20
CA ASP A 265 -14.47 -7.54 18.42
C ASP A 265 -13.74 -6.50 19.29
N ASP A 266 -14.48 -5.63 19.97
CA ASP A 266 -13.95 -4.52 20.76
C ASP A 266 -13.02 -4.98 21.90
N SER A 267 -13.17 -6.22 22.38
CA SER A 267 -12.30 -6.82 23.40
C SER A 267 -10.92 -7.22 22.88
N VAL A 268 -10.73 -7.29 21.56
CA VAL A 268 -9.43 -7.65 20.95
C VAL A 268 -8.45 -6.50 21.13
N ASP A 269 -7.32 -6.80 21.75
CA ASP A 269 -6.26 -5.85 22.02
C ASP A 269 -5.56 -5.38 20.75
N ALA A 270 -5.01 -4.16 20.77
CA ALA A 270 -4.28 -3.57 19.64
C ALA A 270 -3.15 -4.47 19.10
N LEU A 271 -2.49 -5.25 19.96
CA LEU A 271 -1.39 -6.15 19.56
C LEU A 271 -1.88 -7.49 18.99
N ASP A 272 -3.10 -7.90 19.33
CA ASP A 272 -3.69 -9.16 18.87
C ASP A 272 -4.52 -8.99 17.58
N LEU A 273 -4.68 -7.74 17.13
CA LEU A 273 -5.36 -7.41 15.87
C LEU A 273 -4.74 -8.17 14.69
N PRO A 274 -5.57 -8.67 13.75
CA PRO A 274 -5.08 -9.15 12.45
C PRO A 274 -4.20 -8.12 11.74
N LEU A 275 -4.55 -6.83 11.86
CA LEU A 275 -3.76 -5.72 11.30
C LEU A 275 -2.34 -5.67 11.88
N ALA A 276 -2.16 -5.85 13.19
CA ALA A 276 -0.83 -5.85 13.82
C ALA A 276 0.02 -7.02 13.31
N ARG A 277 -0.53 -8.23 13.32
CA ARG A 277 0.11 -9.44 12.77
C ARG A 277 0.48 -9.29 11.28
N ALA A 278 -0.40 -8.65 10.50
CA ALA A 278 -0.14 -8.38 9.09
C ALA A 278 1.04 -7.43 8.92
N VAL A 279 1.06 -6.30 9.64
CA VAL A 279 2.11 -5.28 9.51
C VAL A 279 3.47 -5.82 9.96
N GLU A 280 3.56 -6.64 11.01
CA GLU A 280 4.82 -7.31 11.39
C GLU A 280 5.46 -8.07 10.21
N ARG A 281 4.66 -8.88 9.51
CA ARG A 281 5.11 -9.65 8.33
C ARG A 281 5.43 -8.77 7.12
N VAL A 282 4.68 -7.69 6.93
CA VAL A 282 4.96 -6.68 5.90
C VAL A 282 6.32 -6.05 6.14
N ILE A 283 6.61 -5.59 7.36
CA ILE A 283 7.90 -4.96 7.70
C ILE A 283 9.05 -5.95 7.59
N GLY A 284 8.90 -7.19 8.03
CA GLY A 284 9.90 -8.24 7.83
C GLY A 284 10.26 -8.43 6.35
N SER A 285 9.24 -8.56 5.50
CA SER A 285 9.44 -8.72 4.05
C SER A 285 10.12 -7.49 3.43
N MET A 286 9.60 -6.30 3.76
CA MET A 286 10.11 -5.02 3.26
C MET A 286 11.58 -4.83 3.64
N HIS A 287 11.91 -5.00 4.92
CA HIS A 287 13.25 -4.72 5.42
C HIS A 287 14.31 -5.65 4.80
N GLU A 288 14.00 -6.94 4.63
CA GLU A 288 14.90 -7.87 3.96
C GLU A 288 15.11 -7.55 2.48
N VAL A 289 14.03 -7.30 1.73
CA VAL A 289 14.11 -6.97 0.30
C VAL A 289 14.92 -5.69 0.09
N LEU A 290 14.66 -4.65 0.89
CA LEU A 290 15.33 -3.37 0.78
C LEU A 290 16.81 -3.46 1.20
N SER A 291 17.11 -4.23 2.25
CA SER A 291 18.49 -4.43 2.69
C SER A 291 19.32 -5.15 1.63
N LYS A 292 18.79 -6.22 1.04
CA LYS A 292 19.46 -6.96 -0.04
C LYS A 292 19.58 -6.12 -1.31
N THR A 293 18.54 -5.36 -1.66
CA THR A 293 18.58 -4.42 -2.80
C THR A 293 19.66 -3.35 -2.58
N SER A 294 19.77 -2.77 -1.38
CA SER A 294 20.79 -1.77 -1.04
C SER A 294 22.21 -2.34 -1.12
N ALA A 295 22.44 -3.54 -0.57
CA ALA A 295 23.74 -4.20 -0.61
C ALA A 295 24.20 -4.46 -2.06
N GLU A 296 23.30 -4.97 -2.90
CA GLU A 296 23.58 -5.23 -4.31
C GLU A 296 23.75 -3.94 -5.13
N MET A 297 23.00 -2.87 -4.80
CA MET A 297 23.18 -1.55 -5.39
C MET A 297 24.60 -1.02 -5.12
N LYS A 298 25.08 -1.10 -3.88
CA LYS A 298 26.44 -0.68 -3.50
C LYS A 298 27.49 -1.43 -4.31
N GLN A 299 27.38 -2.75 -4.37
CA GLN A 299 28.28 -3.60 -5.17
C GLN A 299 28.25 -3.24 -6.67
N ALA A 300 27.07 -2.98 -7.23
CA ALA A 300 26.94 -2.59 -8.64
C ALA A 300 27.59 -1.22 -8.93
N LEU A 301 27.59 -0.30 -7.96
CA LEU A 301 28.19 1.03 -8.10
C LEU A 301 29.69 1.04 -7.85
N GLU A 302 30.25 0.11 -7.07
CA GLU A 302 31.69 0.00 -6.78
C GLU A 302 32.59 -0.14 -8.02
N GLY A 303 32.04 -0.61 -9.14
CA GLY A 303 32.76 -0.77 -10.42
C GLY A 303 32.37 0.22 -11.53
N ILE A 304 31.49 1.18 -11.25
CA ILE A 304 30.97 2.12 -12.26
C ILE A 304 31.50 3.51 -11.96
N THR A 305 32.22 4.11 -12.92
CA THR A 305 32.48 5.55 -12.89
C THR A 305 31.16 6.29 -13.04
N ILE A 306 30.65 6.84 -11.94
CA ILE A 306 29.44 7.66 -11.97
C ILE A 306 29.76 8.88 -12.86
N PRO A 307 28.96 9.14 -13.91
CA PRO A 307 29.20 10.28 -14.78
C PRO A 307 29.22 11.60 -14.00
N GLU A 308 30.05 12.56 -14.41
CA GLU A 308 30.06 13.90 -13.83
C GLU A 308 28.76 14.67 -14.13
N ASP A 309 28.10 14.34 -15.24
CA ASP A 309 26.80 14.89 -15.58
C ASP A 309 25.73 14.45 -14.57
N ALA A 310 25.14 15.43 -13.88
CA ALA A 310 24.16 15.17 -12.82
C ALA A 310 22.93 14.39 -13.31
N GLY A 311 22.53 14.57 -14.58
CA GLY A 311 21.43 13.82 -15.19
C GLY A 311 21.79 12.35 -15.36
N GLN A 312 22.93 12.05 -15.98
CA GLN A 312 23.42 10.69 -16.15
C GLN A 312 23.73 9.99 -14.82
N ALA A 313 24.30 10.71 -13.84
CA ALA A 313 24.51 10.21 -12.50
C ALA A 313 23.19 9.80 -11.81
N ARG A 314 22.14 10.62 -11.94
CA ARG A 314 20.80 10.29 -11.44
C ARG A 314 20.26 9.03 -12.12
N LEU A 315 20.36 8.91 -13.44
CA LEU A 315 19.87 7.73 -14.17
C LEU A 315 20.59 6.45 -13.72
N ALA A 316 21.91 6.49 -13.55
CA ALA A 316 22.69 5.36 -13.08
C ALA A 316 22.28 4.93 -11.66
N LYS A 317 22.11 5.90 -10.75
CA LYS A 317 21.65 5.64 -9.37
C LYS A 317 20.23 5.10 -9.33
N SER A 318 19.28 5.69 -10.06
CA SER A 318 17.90 5.21 -10.12
C SER A 318 17.83 3.78 -10.65
N LYS A 319 18.60 3.46 -11.70
CA LYS A 319 18.69 2.09 -12.24
C LYS A 319 19.26 1.09 -11.23
N ALA A 320 20.28 1.47 -10.48
CA ALA A 320 20.90 0.60 -9.48
C ALA A 320 20.00 0.40 -8.23
N ALA A 321 19.12 1.36 -7.94
CA ALA A 321 18.19 1.32 -6.81
C ALA A 321 16.86 0.62 -7.10
N GLU A 322 16.65 0.09 -8.31
CA GLU A 322 15.44 -0.67 -8.66
C GLU A 322 15.25 -1.88 -7.75
N LEU A 323 14.04 -2.05 -7.21
CA LEU A 323 13.73 -3.15 -6.29
C LEU A 323 13.98 -4.51 -6.92
N ARG A 324 14.77 -5.36 -6.25
CA ARG A 324 15.16 -6.68 -6.77
C ARG A 324 14.22 -7.79 -6.30
N LEU A 325 12.92 -7.63 -6.54
CA LEU A 325 11.87 -8.54 -6.06
C LEU A 325 12.06 -9.99 -6.52
N VAL A 326 12.31 -10.21 -7.81
CA VAL A 326 12.48 -11.56 -8.38
C VAL A 326 13.64 -12.32 -7.74
N ARG A 327 14.73 -11.63 -7.41
CA ARG A 327 15.92 -12.24 -6.79
C ARG A 327 15.75 -12.48 -5.29
N ASN A 328 14.81 -11.77 -4.67
CA ASN A 328 14.54 -11.81 -3.24
C ASN A 328 13.14 -12.36 -2.94
N LEU A 329 12.61 -13.23 -3.80
CA LEU A 329 11.27 -13.82 -3.67
C LEU A 329 11.06 -14.54 -2.32
N SER A 330 12.11 -15.19 -1.79
CA SER A 330 12.02 -15.86 -0.48
C SER A 330 11.68 -14.89 0.66
N CYS A 331 12.16 -13.64 0.58
CA CYS A 331 11.88 -12.59 1.56
C CYS A 331 10.40 -12.20 1.57
N LEU A 332 9.71 -12.32 0.42
CA LEU A 332 8.28 -12.09 0.34
C LEU A 332 7.49 -13.24 0.94
N ARG A 333 7.92 -14.49 0.73
CA ARG A 333 7.20 -15.70 1.19
C ARG A 333 7.37 -15.97 2.68
N SER A 334 8.61 -15.87 3.17
CA SER A 334 9.01 -16.25 4.53
C SER A 334 9.82 -15.11 5.16
N PRO A 335 9.16 -14.02 5.57
CA PRO A 335 9.84 -12.87 6.15
C PRO A 335 10.36 -13.15 7.57
N SER A 336 11.40 -12.42 7.98
CA SER A 336 11.84 -12.33 9.36
C SER A 336 10.71 -11.90 10.31
N GLU A 337 10.75 -12.43 11.53
CA GLU A 337 9.84 -12.12 12.64
C GLU A 337 10.45 -11.15 13.66
N ASP A 338 11.56 -10.48 13.32
CA ASP A 338 12.31 -9.61 14.23
C ASP A 338 11.58 -8.29 14.58
N PHE A 339 10.57 -7.93 13.79
CA PHE A 339 9.83 -6.68 13.96
C PHE A 339 8.50 -6.94 14.65
N LYS A 340 8.35 -6.39 15.87
CA LYS A 340 7.17 -6.59 16.71
C LYS A 340 6.40 -5.31 16.98
N ALA A 341 5.08 -5.43 16.98
CA ALA A 341 4.17 -4.35 17.32
C ALA A 341 4.26 -4.01 18.81
N VAL A 342 4.21 -2.72 19.12
CA VAL A 342 4.18 -2.19 20.48
C VAL A 342 3.00 -1.23 20.61
N ARG A 343 2.26 -1.32 21.72
CA ARG A 343 1.13 -0.43 22.01
C ARG A 343 1.61 0.99 22.20
N ILE A 344 0.81 1.96 21.75
CA ILE A 344 1.06 3.39 21.96
C ILE A 344 -0.16 4.11 22.49
#